data_AF-A0A3C1B7M6-F1
#
_entry.id   AF-A0A3C1B7M6-F1
#
_cell.length_a   1.000
_cell.length_b   1.000
_cell.length_c   1.000
_cell.angle_alpha   90.00
_cell.angle_beta   90.00
_cell.angle_gamma   90.00
#
_symmetry.space_group_name_H-M   'P 1'
#
loop_
_entity.id
_entity.type
_entity.pdbx_description
1 polymer ?
#
loop_
_entity_poly.entity_id
_entity_poly.type
_entity_poly.pdbx_seq_one_letter_code
_entity_poly.pdbx_strand_id
1 'polypeptide(L)'
;MVFIMAGLAGQSLAKNICFATMPISCIVLGAMLASDPLSNLMQKVERKKGFFLRTFFGALGGLIAVYEFYVQSFGWFLLASLCTGVFIASQGFYRFAASDTASESFRPKALSYVLASGLIAAIIGPQLVKLTDTFF
;
A
#
# COMPACT_ATOMS: atom_id res chain seq x y z
N MET A 1 -9.78 1.38 2.01
CA MET A 1 -10.13 2.44 1.04
C MET A 1 -9.46 2.24 -0.31
N VAL A 2 -8.14 1.98 -0.38
CA VAL A 2 -7.43 1.75 -1.65
C VAL A 2 -8.11 0.73 -2.56
N PHE A 3 -8.55 -0.43 -2.05
CA PHE A 3 -9.23 -1.44 -2.88
C PHE A 3 -10.60 -1.00 -3.44
N ILE A 4 -11.38 -0.25 -2.66
CA ILE A 4 -12.69 0.26 -3.09
C ILE A 4 -12.49 1.34 -4.15
N MET A 5 -11.59 2.28 -3.91
CA MET A 5 -11.23 3.32 -4.88
C MET A 5 -10.61 2.73 -6.14
N ALA A 6 -9.77 1.69 -6.01
CA ALA A 6 -9.18 1.03 -7.15
C ALA A 6 -10.22 0.32 -8.03
N GLY A 7 -11.23 -0.31 -7.43
CA GLY A 7 -12.35 -0.90 -8.16
C GLY A 7 -13.29 0.16 -8.77
N LEU A 8 -13.50 1.29 -8.10
CA LEU A 8 -14.33 2.39 -8.62
C LEU A 8 -13.65 3.10 -9.79
N ALA A 9 -12.37 3.49 -9.63
CA ALA A 9 -11.57 4.06 -10.72
C ALA A 9 -11.39 3.06 -11.87
N GLY A 10 -11.26 1.76 -11.56
CA GLY A 10 -11.28 0.69 -12.54
C GLY A 10 -12.58 0.64 -13.35
N GLN A 11 -13.74 0.87 -12.74
CA GLN A 11 -15.02 0.98 -13.47
C GLN A 11 -15.09 2.25 -14.34
N SER A 12 -14.54 3.38 -13.88
CA SER A 12 -14.55 4.63 -14.64
C SER A 12 -13.61 4.63 -15.85
N LEU A 13 -12.46 3.96 -15.76
CA LEU A 13 -11.47 3.91 -16.85
C LEU A 13 -11.58 2.67 -17.74
N ALA A 14 -12.12 1.55 -17.26
CA ALA A 14 -12.20 0.33 -18.06
C ALA A 14 -13.33 0.45 -19.09
N LYS A 15 -12.98 0.40 -20.39
CA LYS A 15 -13.95 0.24 -21.49
C LYS A 15 -14.80 -1.04 -21.38
N ASN A 16 -14.36 -2.03 -20.59
CA ASN A 16 -15.04 -3.30 -20.41
C ASN A 16 -15.07 -3.66 -18.91
N ILE A 17 -16.28 -3.83 -18.37
CA ILE A 17 -16.55 -4.07 -16.93
C ILE A 17 -15.76 -5.26 -16.37
N CYS A 18 -15.47 -6.26 -17.22
CA CYS A 18 -14.67 -7.43 -16.82
C CYS A 18 -13.25 -7.07 -16.32
N PHE A 19 -12.69 -5.91 -16.70
CA PHE A 19 -11.38 -5.47 -16.23
C PHE A 19 -11.43 -4.57 -14.98
N ALA A 20 -12.61 -4.25 -14.46
CA ALA A 20 -12.75 -3.37 -13.29
C ALA A 20 -12.04 -3.90 -12.03
N THR A 21 -11.87 -5.23 -11.90
CA THR A 21 -11.19 -5.87 -10.77
C THR A 21 -9.70 -6.14 -11.02
N MET A 22 -9.22 -5.97 -12.25
CA MET A 22 -7.82 -6.17 -12.63
C MET A 22 -6.84 -5.33 -11.80
N PRO A 23 -7.13 -4.05 -11.45
CA PRO A 23 -6.27 -3.25 -10.59
C PRO A 23 -6.09 -3.88 -9.20
N ILE A 24 -7.15 -4.44 -8.62
CA ILE A 24 -7.10 -5.13 -7.32
C ILE A 24 -6.20 -6.35 -7.40
N SER A 25 -6.36 -7.16 -8.46
CA SER A 25 -5.48 -8.31 -8.72
C SER A 25 -4.03 -7.87 -8.87
N CYS A 26 -3.75 -6.77 -9.57
CA CYS A 26 -2.41 -6.20 -9.69
C CYS A 26 -1.83 -5.76 -8.35
N ILE A 27 -2.61 -5.14 -7.45
CA ILE A 27 -2.14 -4.79 -6.10
C ILE A 27 -1.71 -6.07 -5.36
N VAL A 28 -2.54 -7.12 -5.40
CA VAL A 28 -2.23 -8.39 -4.72
C VAL A 28 -1.01 -9.06 -5.36
N LEU A 29 -0.94 -9.13 -6.70
CA LEU A 29 0.19 -9.69 -7.43
C LEU A 29 1.49 -8.92 -7.12
N GLY A 30 1.46 -7.59 -7.13
CA GLY A 30 2.60 -6.76 -6.77
C GLY A 30 3.05 -7.00 -5.34
N ALA A 31 2.11 -7.18 -4.41
CA ALA A 31 2.41 -7.52 -3.04
C ALA A 31 3.06 -8.91 -2.92
N MET A 32 2.52 -9.92 -3.62
CA MET A 32 3.06 -11.28 -3.63
C MET A 32 4.49 -11.31 -4.20
N LEU A 33 4.69 -10.72 -5.37
CA LEU A 33 6.00 -10.67 -6.04
C LEU A 33 7.05 -9.92 -5.21
N ALA A 34 6.64 -8.89 -4.46
CA ALA A 34 7.53 -8.12 -3.62
C ALA A 34 7.77 -8.72 -2.23
N SER A 35 6.87 -9.57 -1.72
CA SER A 35 6.94 -10.07 -0.34
C SER A 35 8.21 -10.87 -0.05
N ASP A 36 8.53 -11.84 -0.91
CA ASP A 36 9.74 -12.67 -0.77
C ASP A 36 11.04 -11.88 -0.92
N PRO A 37 11.26 -11.08 -1.98
CA PRO A 37 12.51 -10.33 -2.12
C PRO A 37 12.64 -9.26 -1.02
N LEU A 38 11.56 -8.63 -0.59
CA LEU A 38 11.59 -7.64 0.47
C LEU A 38 11.90 -8.28 1.84
N SER A 39 11.32 -9.45 2.13
CA SER A 39 11.63 -10.23 3.33
C SER A 39 13.13 -10.57 3.38
N ASN A 40 13.66 -11.12 2.28
CA ASN A 40 15.08 -11.45 2.16
C ASN A 40 15.98 -10.21 2.28
N LEU A 41 15.60 -9.08 1.68
CA LEU A 41 16.35 -7.83 1.78
C LEU A 41 16.38 -7.31 3.22
N MET A 42 15.25 -7.33 3.92
CA MET A 42 15.13 -6.87 5.31
C MET A 42 15.88 -7.77 6.29
N GLN A 43 16.00 -9.07 5.99
CA GLN A 43 16.83 -10.00 6.76
C GLN A 43 18.33 -9.79 6.50
N LYS A 44 18.74 -9.50 5.27
CA LYS A 44 20.16 -9.42 4.87
C LYS A 44 20.81 -8.05 5.00
N VAL A 45 20.09 -6.95 4.73
CA VAL A 45 20.70 -5.61 4.47
C VAL A 45 20.15 -4.52 5.40
N GLU A 46 19.74 -4.89 6.61
CA GLU A 46 19.07 -4.04 7.61
C GLU A 46 17.64 -3.63 7.25
N ARG A 47 16.75 -3.66 8.25
CA ARG A 47 15.33 -3.31 8.09
C ARG A 47 15.10 -1.89 7.58
N LYS A 48 15.99 -0.95 7.92
CA LYS A 48 15.90 0.47 7.53
C LYS A 48 15.87 0.64 6.01
N LYS A 49 16.75 -0.07 5.27
CA LYS A 49 16.80 0.00 3.80
C LYS A 49 15.54 -0.59 3.16
N GLY A 50 14.97 -1.65 3.74
CA GLY A 50 13.68 -2.19 3.32
C GLY A 50 12.54 -1.18 3.46
N PHE A 51 12.52 -0.39 4.53
CA PHE A 51 11.54 0.69 4.70
C PHE A 51 11.76 1.87 3.75
N PHE A 52 13.00 2.19 3.39
CA PHE A 52 13.26 3.19 2.34
C PHE A 52 12.74 2.74 0.98
N LEU A 53 12.97 1.47 0.61
CA LEU A 53 12.46 0.90 -0.64
C LEU A 53 10.94 0.99 -0.71
N ARG A 54 10.26 0.66 0.40
CA ARG A 54 8.82 0.86 0.52
C ARG A 54 8.41 2.30 0.22
N THR A 55 9.01 3.28 0.89
CA THR A 55 8.64 4.69 0.73
C THR A 55 8.86 5.15 -0.70
N PHE A 56 9.95 4.68 -1.33
CA PHE A 56 10.23 4.94 -2.73
C PHE A 56 9.12 4.42 -3.64
N PHE A 57 8.73 3.14 -3.53
CA PHE A 57 7.64 2.57 -4.33
C PHE A 57 6.27 3.17 -4.00
N GLY A 58 6.02 3.58 -2.75
CA GLY A 58 4.81 4.28 -2.35
C GLY A 58 4.71 5.67 -2.99
N ALA A 59 5.80 6.45 -2.96
CA ALA A 59 5.87 7.76 -3.60
C ALA A 59 5.75 7.65 -5.13
N LEU A 60 6.46 6.69 -5.74
CA LEU A 60 6.34 6.39 -7.16
C LEU A 60 4.92 5.98 -7.54
N GLY A 61 4.30 5.07 -6.79
CA GLY A 61 2.92 4.63 -7.04
C GLY A 61 1.93 5.80 -6.98
N GLY A 62 2.10 6.70 -5.99
CA GLY A 62 1.29 7.91 -5.89
C GLY A 62 1.48 8.88 -7.05
N LEU A 63 2.74 9.12 -7.48
CA LEU A 63 3.04 9.96 -8.64
C LEU A 63 2.47 9.38 -9.94
N ILE A 64 2.62 8.07 -10.15
CA ILE A 64 2.07 7.38 -11.32
C ILE A 64 0.53 7.42 -11.30
N ALA A 65 -0.10 7.28 -10.14
CA ALA A 65 -1.56 7.41 -10.00
C ALA A 65 -2.03 8.82 -10.39
N VAL A 66 -1.35 9.88 -9.93
CA VAL A 66 -1.68 11.26 -10.34
C VAL A 66 -1.50 11.43 -11.85
N TYR A 67 -0.40 10.92 -12.41
CA TYR A 67 -0.11 11.01 -13.85
C TYR A 67 -1.16 10.27 -14.70
N GLU A 68 -1.61 9.10 -14.24
CA GLU A 68 -2.63 8.33 -14.92
C GLU A 68 -3.96 9.09 -15.05
N PHE A 69 -4.38 9.84 -14.04
CA PHE A 69 -5.56 10.72 -14.16
C PHE A 69 -5.43 11.74 -15.29
N TYR A 70 -4.23 12.23 -15.62
CA TYR A 70 -4.05 13.15 -16.75
C TYR A 70 -4.13 12.44 -18.10
N VAL A 71 -3.59 11.23 -18.21
CA VAL A 71 -3.51 10.47 -19.46
C VAL A 71 -4.76 9.62 -19.71
N GLN A 72 -5.59 9.40 -18.69
CA GLN A 72 -6.81 8.58 -18.72
C GLN A 72 -6.54 7.16 -19.28
N SER A 73 -5.41 6.56 -18.88
CA SER A 73 -4.94 5.29 -19.44
C SER A 73 -4.88 4.19 -18.41
N PHE A 74 -5.65 3.13 -18.68
CA PHE A 74 -5.77 1.96 -17.82
C PHE A 74 -4.43 1.25 -17.57
N GLY A 75 -3.50 1.28 -18.53
CA GLY A 75 -2.18 0.64 -18.37
C GLY A 75 -1.34 1.30 -17.26
N TRP A 76 -1.35 2.63 -17.18
CA TRP A 76 -0.66 3.36 -16.12
C TRP A 76 -1.31 3.11 -14.76
N PHE A 77 -2.63 2.91 -14.74
CA PHE A 77 -3.37 2.59 -13.53
C PHE A 77 -2.98 1.24 -12.94
N LEU A 78 -2.81 0.23 -13.81
CA LEU A 78 -2.30 -1.08 -13.41
C LEU A 78 -0.87 -1.00 -12.88
N LEU A 79 -0.02 -0.16 -13.47
CA LEU A 79 1.34 0.04 -12.99
C LEU A 79 1.37 0.71 -11.61
N ALA A 80 0.58 1.77 -11.41
CA ALA A 80 0.42 2.40 -10.09
C ALA A 80 -0.11 1.40 -9.05
N SER A 81 -1.05 0.54 -9.46
CA SER A 81 -1.61 -0.53 -8.63
C SER A 81 -0.56 -1.57 -8.23
N LEU A 82 0.31 -1.99 -9.15
CA LEU A 82 1.45 -2.88 -8.86
C LEU A 82 2.40 -2.25 -7.84
N CYS A 83 2.79 -0.99 -8.03
CA CYS A 83 3.65 -0.26 -7.10
C CYS A 83 3.00 -0.14 -5.70
N THR A 84 1.70 0.09 -5.65
CA THR A 84 0.92 0.12 -4.41
C THR A 84 0.94 -1.24 -3.71
N GLY A 85 0.91 -2.34 -4.47
CA GLY A 85 1.11 -3.69 -3.95
C GLY A 85 2.43 -3.86 -3.18
N VAL A 86 3.55 -3.40 -3.76
CA VAL A 86 4.87 -3.41 -3.11
C VAL A 86 4.85 -2.64 -1.78
N PHE A 87 4.19 -1.47 -1.78
CA PHE A 87 4.03 -0.67 -0.58
C PHE A 87 3.23 -1.40 0.52
N ILE A 88 2.15 -2.08 0.14
CA ILE A 88 1.29 -2.83 1.08
C ILE A 88 2.03 -4.04 1.65
N ALA A 89 2.77 -4.80 0.84
CA ALA A 89 3.58 -5.94 1.32
C ALA A 89 4.53 -5.52 2.45
N SER A 90 5.14 -4.35 2.31
CA SER A 90 6.07 -3.78 3.28
C SER A 90 5.43 -3.48 4.65
N GLN A 91 4.11 -3.25 4.72
CA GLN A 91 3.40 -2.92 5.96
C GLN A 91 3.39 -4.09 6.94
N GLY A 92 3.29 -5.31 6.43
CA GLY A 92 3.33 -6.54 7.22
C GLY A 92 4.64 -6.73 7.98
N PHE A 93 5.73 -6.08 7.57
CA PHE A 93 7.03 -6.20 8.21
C PHE A 93 7.24 -5.25 9.40
N TYR A 94 6.37 -4.26 9.63
CA TYR A 94 6.48 -3.36 10.78
C TYR A 94 6.39 -4.11 12.12
N ARG A 95 5.58 -5.16 12.18
CA ARG A 95 5.46 -5.99 13.38
C ARG A 95 6.78 -6.63 13.79
N PHE A 96 7.57 -7.04 12.80
CA PHE A 96 8.86 -7.66 13.01
C PHE A 96 9.93 -6.62 13.35
N ALA A 97 9.86 -5.43 12.77
CA ALA A 97 10.75 -4.33 13.15
C ALA A 97 10.51 -3.85 14.60
N ALA A 98 9.25 -3.80 15.02
CA ALA A 98 8.88 -3.42 16.38
C ALA A 98 9.31 -4.47 17.42
N SER A 99 9.17 -5.77 17.10
CA SER A 99 9.62 -6.84 18.00
C SER A 99 11.15 -6.88 18.16
N ASP A 100 11.89 -6.55 17.12
CA ASP A 100 13.36 -6.57 17.15
C ASP A 100 13.95 -5.40 17.95
N THR A 101 13.24 -4.25 17.99
CA THR A 101 13.70 -3.05 18.70
C THR A 101 13.25 -3.02 20.17
N ALA A 102 12.18 -3.75 20.50
CA ALA A 102 11.63 -3.77 21.86
C ALA A 102 12.34 -4.79 22.76
N SER A 103 12.50 -4.44 24.05
CA SER A 103 12.94 -5.38 25.08
C SER A 103 11.95 -6.53 25.24
N GLU A 104 12.41 -7.70 25.70
CA GLU A 104 11.59 -8.93 25.76
C GLU A 104 10.26 -8.75 26.49
N SER A 105 10.25 -7.98 27.58
CA SER A 105 9.04 -7.67 28.35
C SER A 105 8.06 -6.73 27.63
N PHE A 106 8.55 -5.91 26.69
CA PHE A 106 7.74 -4.93 25.95
C PHE A 106 7.34 -5.38 24.54
N ARG A 107 7.94 -6.44 23.99
CA ARG A 107 7.60 -6.97 22.65
C ARG A 107 6.09 -7.15 22.41
N PRO A 108 5.29 -7.73 23.34
CA PRO A 108 3.85 -7.89 23.12
C PRO A 108 3.11 -6.56 23.03
N LYS A 109 3.50 -5.57 23.84
CA LYS A 109 2.91 -4.22 23.82
C LYS A 109 3.30 -3.47 22.55
N ALA A 110 4.57 -3.55 22.15
CA ALA A 110 5.06 -2.92 20.92
C ALA A 110 4.32 -3.45 19.68
N LEU A 111 4.12 -4.77 19.61
CA LEU A 111 3.32 -5.39 18.55
C LEU A 111 1.87 -4.91 18.56
N SER A 112 1.25 -4.85 19.74
CA SER A 112 -0.11 -4.35 19.92
C SER A 112 -0.25 -2.89 19.43
N TYR A 113 0.71 -2.02 19.73
CA TYR A 113 0.69 -0.64 19.25
C TYR A 113 0.79 -0.52 17.72
N VAL A 114 1.64 -1.34 17.08
CA VAL A 114 1.73 -1.38 15.61
C VAL A 114 0.39 -1.80 15.00
N LEU A 115 -0.28 -2.82 15.56
CA LEU A 115 -1.58 -3.26 15.07
C LEU A 115 -2.68 -2.23 15.33
N ALA A 116 -2.67 -1.59 16.52
CA ALA A 116 -3.61 -0.53 16.87
C ALA A 116 -3.50 0.69 15.94
N SER A 117 -2.31 1.01 15.44
CA SER A 117 -2.14 2.08 14.45
C SER A 117 -2.96 1.86 13.17
N GLY A 118 -3.16 0.60 12.77
CA GLY A 118 -4.02 0.24 11.65
C GLY A 118 -5.50 0.57 11.89
N LEU A 119 -5.97 0.42 13.12
CA LEU A 119 -7.33 0.82 13.52
C LEU A 119 -7.49 2.34 13.46
N ILE A 120 -6.51 3.09 13.97
CA ILE A 120 -6.50 4.56 13.90
C ILE A 120 -6.57 5.00 12.42
N ALA A 121 -5.76 4.40 11.55
CA ALA A 121 -5.78 4.70 10.12
C ALA A 121 -7.14 4.34 9.46
N ALA A 122 -7.80 3.27 9.90
CA ALA A 122 -9.11 2.87 9.39
C ALA A 122 -10.23 3.84 9.80
N ILE A 123 -10.12 4.50 10.96
CA ILE A 123 -11.07 5.52 11.42
C ILE A 123 -10.80 6.86 10.72
N ILE A 124 -9.54 7.31 10.70
CA ILE A 124 -9.17 8.63 10.17
C ILE A 124 -9.24 8.66 8.64
N GLY A 125 -8.80 7.59 7.96
CA GLY A 125 -8.69 7.54 6.50
C GLY A 125 -9.98 7.92 5.77
N PRO A 126 -11.14 7.29 6.06
CA PRO A 126 -12.42 7.65 5.43
C PRO A 126 -12.89 9.06 5.76
N GLN A 127 -12.60 9.58 6.97
CA GLN A 127 -12.97 10.94 7.36
C GLN A 127 -12.21 11.98 6.54
N LEU A 128 -10.92 11.73 6.28
CA LEU A 128 -10.09 12.60 5.42
C LEU A 128 -10.63 12.67 3.98
N VAL A 129 -11.06 11.53 3.43
CA VAL A 129 -11.66 11.47 2.09
C VAL A 129 -12.98 12.24 2.06
N LYS A 130 -13.86 12.06 3.05
CA LYS A 130 -15.12 12.80 3.15
C LYS A 130 -14.91 14.31 3.24
N LEU A 131 -13.93 14.75 4.03
CA LEU A 131 -13.58 16.18 4.12
C LEU A 131 -13.16 16.73 2.76
N THR A 132 -12.38 15.97 2.00
CA THR A 132 -11.92 16.38 0.66
C THR A 132 -13.07 16.47 -0.34
N ASP A 133 -14.05 15.56 -0.25
CA ASP A 133 -15.29 15.58 -1.05
C ASP A 133 -16.15 16.83 -0.80
N THR A 134 -15.97 17.50 0.35
CA THR A 134 -16.69 18.76 0.63
C THR A 134 -16.00 19.99 0.02
N PHE A 135 -14.75 19.85 -0.42
CA PHE A 135 -13.95 20.94 -1.03
C PHE A 135 -13.99 20.94 -2.57
N PHE A 136 -14.50 19.88 -3.20
CA PHE A 136 -14.67 19.73 -4.66
C PHE A 136 -16.14 19.60 -5.03
#